data_AF-A0A524LPK3-F1
#
_entry.id   AF-A0A524LPK3-F1
#
_cell.length_a   1.000
_cell.length_b   1.000
_cell.length_c   1.000
_cell.angle_alpha   90.00
_cell.angle_beta   90.00
_cell.angle_gamma   90.00
#
_symmetry.space_group_name_H-M   'P 1'
#
loop_
_entity.id
_entity.type
_entity.pdbx_description
1 polymer ?
#
loop_
_entity_poly.entity_id
_entity_poly.type
_entity_poly.pdbx_seq_one_letter_code
_entity_poly.pdbx_strand_id
1 'polypeptide(L)'
;MKTWTINHKGHEIRVTNSVSGEALYIDNQLQDIGPGIALRSLLWGKITENGNQIEVKVRLGGSWRVKCWIFVDSVAVMIKGKPVQVGS
;
A
#
# COMPACT_ATOMS: atom_id res chain seq x y z
N MET A 1 5.48 -14.55 -5.44
CA MET A 1 5.36 -13.07 -5.47
C MET A 1 3.88 -12.73 -5.40
N LYS A 2 3.50 -11.74 -4.59
CA LYS A 2 2.12 -11.28 -4.45
C LYS A 2 2.07 -9.78 -4.67
N THR A 3 1.06 -9.33 -5.40
CA THR A 3 0.86 -7.92 -5.73
C THR A 3 -0.56 -7.51 -5.37
N TRP A 4 -0.71 -6.33 -4.80
CA TRP A 4 -1.99 -5.68 -4.55
C TRP A 4 -1.98 -4.33 -5.27
N THR A 5 -3.04 -4.06 -6.02
CA THR A 5 -3.21 -2.80 -6.73
C THR A 5 -4.59 -2.24 -6.39
N ILE A 6 -4.65 -0.93 -6.16
CA ILE A 6 -5.89 -0.18 -6.01
C ILE A 6 -5.75 1.16 -6.71
N ASN A 7 -6.81 1.56 -7.41
CA ASN A 7 -6.92 2.92 -7.91
C ASN A 7 -7.67 3.76 -6.86
N HIS A 8 -7.06 4.88 -6.44
CA HIS A 8 -7.67 5.82 -5.51
C HIS A 8 -7.59 7.22 -6.12
N LYS A 9 -8.75 7.82 -6.41
CA LYS A 9 -8.85 9.16 -7.01
C LYS A 9 -8.00 9.34 -8.28
N GLY A 10 -7.89 8.31 -9.12
CA GLY A 10 -7.09 8.34 -10.34
C GLY A 10 -5.62 7.95 -10.14
N HIS A 11 -5.13 7.86 -8.92
CA HIS A 11 -3.76 7.43 -8.60
C HIS A 11 -3.69 5.92 -8.43
N GLU A 12 -2.70 5.27 -9.05
CA GLU A 12 -2.44 3.84 -8.86
C GLU A 12 -1.55 3.64 -7.63
N ILE A 13 -2.06 2.92 -6.62
CA ILE A 13 -1.26 2.47 -5.49
C ILE A 13 -1.01 0.97 -5.68
N ARG A 14 0.25 0.59 -5.85
CA ARG A 14 0.68 -0.79 -6.07
C ARG A 14 1.68 -1.23 -5.01
N VAL A 15 1.36 -2.33 -4.34
CA VAL A 15 2.21 -2.95 -3.31
C VAL A 15 2.65 -4.31 -3.81
N THR A 16 3.96 -4.56 -3.81
CA THR A 16 4.52 -5.88 -4.12
C THR A 16 5.15 -6.50 -2.88
N ASN A 17 5.02 -7.82 -2.74
CA ASN A 17 5.70 -8.63 -1.74
C ASN A 17 6.33 -9.84 -2.44
N SER A 18 7.65 -9.94 -2.34
CA SER A 18 8.50 -11.02 -2.85
C SER A 18 9.45 -11.49 -1.76
N VAL A 19 10.12 -12.62 -2.01
CA VAL A 19 11.18 -13.14 -1.12
C VAL A 19 12.33 -12.12 -1.00
N SER A 20 12.58 -11.35 -2.05
CA SER A 20 13.61 -10.32 -2.11
C SER A 20 13.24 -9.00 -1.41
N GLY A 21 11.97 -8.80 -1.05
CA GLY A 21 11.54 -7.54 -0.45
C GLY A 21 10.07 -7.20 -0.68
N GLU A 22 9.70 -6.07 -0.13
CA GLU A 22 8.42 -5.42 -0.31
C GLU A 22 8.67 -4.06 -0.95
N ALA A 23 7.75 -3.61 -1.80
CA ALA A 23 7.85 -2.29 -2.40
C ALA A 23 6.48 -1.64 -2.55
N LEU A 24 6.45 -0.33 -2.32
CA LEU A 24 5.32 0.53 -2.56
C LEU A 24 5.59 1.38 -3.79
N TYR A 25 4.68 1.34 -4.75
CA TYR A 25 4.66 2.21 -5.91
C TYR A 25 3.40 3.07 -5.90
N ILE A 26 3.55 4.35 -6.25
CA ILE A 26 2.46 5.28 -6.50
C ILE A 26 2.67 5.84 -7.91
N ASP A 27 1.69 5.70 -8.80
CA ASP A 27 1.77 6.12 -10.21
C ASP A 27 3.05 5.62 -10.90
N ASN A 28 3.34 4.33 -10.72
CA ASN A 28 4.54 3.63 -11.19
C ASN A 28 5.89 4.12 -10.60
N GLN A 29 5.89 5.10 -9.70
CA GLN A 29 7.09 5.58 -9.02
C GLN A 29 7.31 4.82 -7.71
N LEU A 30 8.54 4.34 -7.49
CA LEU A 30 8.93 3.67 -6.24
C LEU A 30 8.97 4.69 -5.11
N GLN A 31 8.19 4.46 -4.06
CA GLN A 31 8.10 5.35 -2.90
C GLN A 31 8.89 4.82 -1.71
N ASP A 32 8.82 3.51 -1.45
CA ASP A 32 9.44 2.90 -0.29
C ASP A 32 9.64 1.39 -0.49
N ILE A 33 10.58 0.82 0.26
CA ILE A 33 10.94 -0.60 0.26
C ILE A 33 11.04 -1.17 1.67
N GLY A 34 10.67 -2.43 1.84
CA GLY A 34 10.73 -3.14 3.11
C GLY A 34 11.38 -4.52 2.98
N PRO A 35 11.93 -5.07 4.08
CA PRO A 35 12.44 -6.42 4.09
C PRO A 35 11.29 -7.45 4.01
N GLY A 36 11.30 -8.32 3.00
CA GLY A 36 10.21 -9.27 2.70
C GLY A 36 10.00 -10.44 3.67
N ILE A 37 10.79 -10.49 4.76
CA ILE A 37 10.81 -11.60 5.73
C ILE A 37 10.17 -11.20 7.08
N ALA A 38 9.78 -9.93 7.25
CA ALA A 38 9.23 -9.49 8.52
C ALA A 38 7.77 -9.98 8.72
N LEU A 39 7.46 -10.48 9.93
CA LEU A 39 6.09 -10.83 10.34
C LEU A 39 5.12 -9.64 10.23
N ARG A 40 5.67 -8.42 10.29
CA ARG A 40 4.99 -7.15 10.09
C ARG A 40 5.95 -6.16 9.44
N SER A 41 5.50 -5.49 8.40
CA SER A 41 6.21 -4.39 7.74
C SER A 41 5.29 -3.19 7.57
N LEU A 42 5.91 -2.02 7.50
CA LEU A 42 5.27 -0.75 7.22
C LEU A 42 6.00 -0.11 6.03
N LEU A 43 5.24 0.36 5.04
CA LEU A 43 5.75 1.16 3.94
C LEU A 43 4.99 2.48 3.89
N TRP A 44 5.67 3.55 3.49
CA TRP A 44 5.11 4.89 3.42
C TRP A 44 5.30 5.49 2.04
N GLY A 45 4.33 6.27 1.60
CA GLY A 45 4.40 6.98 0.33
C GLY A 45 3.54 8.23 0.37
N LYS A 46 3.59 9.01 -0.71
CA LYS A 46 2.79 10.22 -0.83
C LYS A 46 2.17 10.32 -2.22
N ILE A 47 0.90 10.69 -2.26
CA ILE A 47 0.22 11.13 -3.48
C ILE A 47 0.32 12.66 -3.52
N THR A 48 0.64 13.24 -4.67
CA THR A 48 0.59 14.69 -4.87
C THR A 48 -0.64 15.03 -5.69
N GLU A 49 -1.61 15.73 -5.09
CA GLU A 49 -2.86 16.14 -5.74
C GLU A 49 -3.03 17.65 -5.55
N ASN A 50 -3.06 18.42 -6.65
CA ASN A 50 -3.21 19.89 -6.64
C ASN A 50 -2.22 20.63 -5.72
N GLY A 51 -0.99 20.12 -5.60
CA GLY A 51 0.04 20.68 -4.72
C GLY A 51 -0.05 20.23 -3.25
N ASN A 52 -1.09 19.49 -2.86
CA ASN A 52 -1.20 18.87 -1.55
C ASN A 52 -0.55 17.48 -1.54
N GLN A 53 0.21 17.18 -0.48
CA GLN A 53 0.75 15.84 -0.25
C GLN A 53 -0.18 15.04 0.65
N ILE A 54 -0.73 13.96 0.10
CA ILE A 54 -1.61 13.03 0.80
C ILE A 54 -0.79 11.80 1.18
N GLU A 55 -0.74 11.48 2.47
CA GLU A 55 0.03 10.34 2.96
C GLU A 55 -0.63 9.01 2.58
N VAL A 56 0.19 8.07 2.11
CA VAL A 56 -0.18 6.67 1.90
C VAL A 56 0.62 5.82 2.87
N LYS A 57 -0.08 5.06 3.70
CA LYS A 57 0.50 4.12 4.65
C LYS A 57 0.09 2.72 4.29
N VAL A 58 1.07 1.83 4.15
CA VAL A 58 0.84 0.42 3.90
C VAL A 58 1.34 -0.40 5.08
N ARG A 59 0.54 -1.39 5.47
CA ARG A 59 0.94 -2.40 6.44
C ARG A 59 0.87 -3.77 5.79
N LEU A 60 1.95 -4.52 5.92
CA LEU A 60 2.04 -5.91 5.52
C LEU A 60 2.20 -6.79 6.77
N GLY A 61 1.58 -7.96 6.77
CA GLY A 61 1.76 -8.94 7.84
C GLY A 61 0.63 -9.94 7.97
N GLY A 62 0.79 -10.89 8.90
CA GLY A 62 -0.22 -11.90 9.20
C GLY A 62 0.40 -13.27 9.52
N SER A 63 -0.27 -14.05 10.36
CA SER A 63 0.30 -15.27 10.95
C SER A 63 0.34 -16.48 10.00
N TRP A 64 -0.57 -16.55 9.02
CA TRP A 64 -0.71 -17.70 8.09
C TRP A 64 -0.58 -17.32 6.61
N ARG A 65 -1.03 -16.13 6.25
CA ARG A 65 -0.94 -15.56 4.90
C ARG A 65 -0.66 -14.08 5.03
N VAL A 66 0.25 -13.56 4.23
CA VAL A 66 0.53 -12.13 4.16
C VAL A 66 -0.73 -11.40 3.70
N LYS A 67 -1.17 -10.47 4.54
CA LYS A 67 -2.28 -9.54 4.30
C LYS A 67 -1.70 -8.15 4.09
N CYS A 68 -2.37 -7.39 3.23
CA CYS A 68 -2.04 -6.01 2.95
C CYS A 68 -3.18 -5.11 3.45
N TRP A 69 -2.82 -4.03 4.11
CA TRP A 69 -3.70 -2.93 4.45
C TRP A 69 -3.12 -1.65 3.86
N ILE A 70 -3.95 -0.86 3.20
CA ILE A 70 -3.56 0.42 2.60
C ILE A 70 -4.47 1.48 3.20
N PHE A 71 -3.86 2.53 3.71
CA PHE A 71 -4.49 3.70 4.25
C PHE A 71 -4.05 4.91 3.43
N VAL A 72 -4.99 5.78 3.08
CA VAL A 72 -4.73 7.07 2.43
C VAL A 72 -5.33 8.13 3.34
N ASP A 73 -4.51 9.08 3.80
CA ASP A 73 -4.90 10.11 4.77
C ASP A 73 -5.61 9.53 6.02
N SER A 74 -5.01 8.48 6.60
CA SER A 74 -5.59 7.70 7.71
C SER A 74 -6.91 6.97 7.42
N VAL A 75 -7.45 7.02 6.20
CA VAL A 75 -8.65 6.28 5.78
C VAL A 75 -8.26 4.96 5.13
N ALA A 76 -8.84 3.85 5.60
CA ALA A 76 -8.59 2.53 5.02
C ALA A 76 -9.25 2.39 3.64
N VAL A 77 -8.44 2.26 2.59
CA VAL A 77 -8.92 2.01 1.21
C VAL A 77 -8.79 0.55 0.82
N MET A 78 -7.93 -0.21 1.50
CA MET A 78 -7.80 -1.66 1.33
C MET A 78 -7.58 -2.34 2.67
N ILE A 79 -8.33 -3.42 2.93
CA ILE A 79 -8.22 -4.23 4.15
C ILE A 79 -8.04 -5.70 3.78
N LYS A 80 -6.97 -6.31 4.29
CA LYS A 80 -6.63 -7.72 4.06
C LYS A 80 -6.57 -8.09 2.56
N GLY A 81 -6.16 -7.15 1.71
CA GLY A 81 -6.09 -7.32 0.26
C GLY A 81 -7.42 -7.17 -0.48
N LYS A 82 -8.47 -6.66 0.16
CA LYS A 82 -9.75 -6.34 -0.48
C LYS A 82 -9.99 -4.82 -0.45
N PRO A 83 -10.43 -4.19 -1.56
CA PRO A 83 -10.84 -2.80 -1.56
C PRO A 83 -11.97 -2.55 -0.56
N VAL A 84 -11.97 -1.38 0.06
CA VAL A 84 -13.06 -0.89 0.91
C VAL A 84 -13.73 0.24 0.16
N GLN A 85 -15.06 0.20 0.07
CA GLN A 85 -15.81 1.37 -0.42
C GLN A 85 -15.82 2.41 0.69
N VAL A 86 -15.02 3.46 0.50
CA VAL A 86 -15.12 4.68 1.30
C VAL A 86 -16.33 5.42 0.74
N GLY A 87 -17.41 5.50 1.53
CA GLY A 87 -18.64 6.19 1.13
C GLY A 87 -18.34 7.63 0.73
N SER A 88 -19.00 8.06 -0.35
CA SER A 88 -18.93 9.41 -0.93
C SER A 88 -19.43 10.48 0.02
#